data_AF-B1IG96-F1
#
_entry.id   AF-B1IG96-F1
#
_cell.length_a   1.000
_cell.length_b   1.000
_cell.length_c   1.000
_cell.angle_alpha   90.00
_cell.angle_beta   90.00
_cell.angle_gamma   90.00
#
_symmetry.space_group_name_H-M   'P 1'
#
loop_
_entity.id
_entity.type
_entity.pdbx_description
1 polymer ?
#
loop_
_entity_poly.entity_id
_entity_poly.type
_entity_poly.pdbx_seq_one_letter_code
_entity_poly.pdbx_strand_id
1 'polypeptide(L)' 'MLDKNTSLVWEYLKNHFATSDKEINLPEIQISGLSSEDVIKSIDSLENIGYININYKYKSQPIKSINL' A
#
# COMPACT_ATOMS: atom_id res chain seq x y z
N MET A 1 8.44 13.79 -3.44
CA MET A 1 7.51 14.14 -2.34
C MET A 1 6.19 13.46 -2.64
N LEU A 2 5.63 12.70 -1.70
CA LEU A 2 4.35 12.01 -1.90
C LEU A 2 3.21 13.03 -1.93
N ASP A 3 2.20 12.83 -2.78
CA ASP A 3 0.96 13.59 -2.69
C ASP A 3 0.17 13.21 -1.43
N LYS A 4 -0.90 13.95 -1.15
CA LYS A 4 -1.70 13.77 0.06
C LYS A 4 -2.29 12.36 0.18
N ASN A 5 -2.83 11.80 -0.91
CA ASN A 5 -3.48 10.49 -0.87
C ASN A 5 -2.42 9.40 -0.69
N THR A 6 -1.32 9.48 -1.46
CA THR A 6 -0.21 8.54 -1.33
C THR A 6 0.43 8.58 0.06
N SER A 7 0.52 9.75 0.68
CA SER A 7 0.99 9.89 2.06
C SER A 7 0.07 9.17 3.05
N LEU A 8 -1.25 9.27 2.90
CA LEU A 8 -2.21 8.59 3.77
C LEU A 8 -2.13 7.07 3.62
N VAL A 9 -2.01 6.57 2.38
CA VAL A 9 -1.82 5.14 2.10
C VAL A 9 -0.49 4.66 2.68
N TRP A 10 0.58 5.45 2.58
CA TRP A 10 1.86 5.13 3.18
C TRP A 10 1.80 5.01 4.71
N GLU A 11 1.16 5.96 5.40
CA GLU A 11 0.97 5.88 6.86
C GLU A 11 0.17 4.63 7.26
N TYR A 12 -0.89 4.30 6.50
CA TYR A 12 -1.67 3.08 6.74
C TYR A 12 -0.80 1.82 6.66
N LEU A 13 0.01 1.69 5.60
CA LEU A 13 0.89 0.53 5.43
C LEU A 13 1.97 0.46 6.50
N LYS A 14 2.59 1.59 6.86
CA LYS A 14 3.55 1.64 7.98
C LYS A 14 2.93 1.13 9.28
N ASN A 15 1.71 1.55 9.59
CA ASN A 15 1.03 1.10 10.81
C ASN A 15 0.71 -0.40 10.77
N HIS A 16 0.26 -0.91 9.63
CA HIS A 16 0.03 -2.35 9.43
C HIS A 16 1.32 -3.16 9.66
N PHE A 17 2.39 -2.82 8.95
CA PHE A 17 3.66 -3.55 9.03
C PHE A 17 4.48 -3.28 10.30
N ALA A 18 4.15 -2.24 11.07
CA ALA A 18 4.68 -2.05 12.42
C ALA A 18 4.09 -3.03 13.45
N THR A 19 2.92 -3.62 13.15
CA THR A 19 2.17 -4.46 14.09
C THR A 19 1.93 -5.89 13.58
N SER A 20 2.15 -6.15 12.29
CA SER A 20 1.87 -7.43 11.64
C SER A 20 2.77 -7.66 10.42
N ASP A 21 3.36 -8.84 10.31
CA ASP A 21 4.14 -9.26 9.13
C ASP A 21 3.28 -9.87 8.00
N LYS A 22 1.95 -9.86 8.16
CA LYS A 22 1.04 -10.44 7.16
C LYS A 22 0.99 -9.58 5.89
N GLU A 23 1.05 -10.23 4.74
CA GLU A 23 0.77 -9.58 3.46
C GLU A 23 -0.67 -9.02 3.45
N ILE A 24 -0.89 -7.91 2.75
CA ILE A 24 -2.20 -7.24 2.66
C ILE A 24 -2.64 -7.10 1.21
N ASN A 25 -3.88 -7.49 0.89
CA ASN A 25 -4.45 -7.32 -0.44
C ASN A 25 -5.06 -5.93 -0.60
N LEU A 26 -5.04 -5.39 -1.83
CA LEU A 26 -5.64 -4.09 -2.17
C LEU A 26 -7.07 -3.87 -1.63
N PRO A 27 -8.02 -4.84 -1.73
CA PRO A 27 -9.37 -4.66 -1.22
C PRO A 27 -9.48 -4.51 0.30
N GLU A 28 -8.45 -4.93 1.06
CA GLU A 28 -8.39 -4.80 2.52
C GLU A 28 -7.97 -3.40 2.96
N ILE A 29 -7.39 -2.61 2.05
CA ILE A 29 -6.94 -1.24 2.31
C ILE A 29 -8.14 -0.30 2.17
N GLN A 30 -8.79 -0.03 3.30
CA GLN A 30 -9.90 0.91 3.38
C GLN A 30 -9.49 2.14 4.20
N ILE A 31 -9.37 3.28 3.54
CA ILE A 31 -9.00 4.56 4.14
C ILE A 31 -10.15 5.54 3.94
N SER A 32 -10.70 6.05 5.04
CA SER A 32 -11.81 7.02 5.00
C SER A 32 -11.47 8.23 4.15
N GLY A 33 -12.31 8.53 3.15
CA GLY A 33 -12.13 9.67 2.25
C GLY A 33 -11.28 9.39 1.00
N LEU A 34 -10.79 8.16 0.81
CA LEU A 34 -10.15 7.72 -0.43
C LEU A 34 -11.06 6.73 -1.17
N SER A 35 -11.14 6.88 -2.49
CA SER A 35 -11.76 5.86 -3.33
C SER A 35 -10.79 4.68 -3.54
N SER A 36 -11.30 3.52 -3.98
CA SER A 36 -10.45 2.40 -4.36
C SER A 36 -9.47 2.76 -5.47
N GLU A 37 -9.85 3.66 -6.39
CA GLU A 37 -8.97 4.13 -7.45
C GLU A 37 -7.81 4.99 -6.91
N ASP A 38 -8.07 5.84 -5.91
CA ASP A 38 -7.02 6.63 -5.24
C ASP A 38 -6.03 5.71 -4.52
N VAL A 39 -6.52 4.66 -3.87
CA VAL A 39 -5.67 3.66 -3.21
C VAL A 39 -4.81 2.94 -4.24
N ILE A 40 -5.38 2.47 -5.35
CA ILE A 40 -4.64 1.78 -6.42
C ILE A 40 -3.53 2.68 -6.97
N LYS A 41 -3.85 3.93 -7.36
CA LYS A 41 -2.85 4.89 -7.87
C LYS A 41 -1.73 5.17 -6.85
N SER A 42 -2.08 5.23 -5.57
CA SER A 42 -1.12 5.43 -4.50
C SER A 42 -0.19 4.22 -4.33
N ILE A 43 -0.74 3.00 -4.40
CA ILE A 43 0.06 1.76 -4.36
C ILE A 43 0.99 1.67 -5.55
N ASP A 44 0.50 1.94 -6.77
CA ASP A 44 1.34 2.00 -7.97
C ASP A 44 2.46 3.02 -7.82
N SER A 45 2.15 4.20 -7.25
CA SER A 45 3.15 5.25 -7.01
C SER A 45 4.20 4.81 -5.99
N LEU A 46 3.78 4.19 -4.87
CA LEU A 46 4.67 3.70 -3.82
C LEU A 46 5.56 2.55 -4.31
N GLU A 47 5.04 1.68 -5.17
CA GLU A 47 5.83 0.62 -5.76
C GLU A 47 6.85 1.17 -6.75
N ASN A 48 6.44 2.09 -7.63
CA ASN A 48 7.33 2.68 -8.64
C ASN A 48 8.52 3.44 -8.02
N ILE A 49 8.33 4.02 -6.83
CA ILE A 49 9.42 4.66 -6.08
C ILE A 49 10.19 3.70 -5.16
N GLY A 50 9.78 2.43 -5.09
CA GLY A 50 10.44 1.40 -4.30
C GLY A 50 10.17 1.48 -2.79
N TYR A 51 9.04 2.05 -2.36
CA TYR A 51 8.66 2.09 -0.93
C TYR A 51 7.95 0.81 -0.49
N ILE A 52 7.40 0.04 -1.42
CA ILE A 52 6.71 -1.21 -1.12
C ILE A 52 7.16 -2.31 -2.07
N ASN A 53 7.00 -3.56 -1.63
CA ASN A 53 7.23 -4.74 -2.47
C ASN A 53 5.92 -5.50 -2.66
N ILE A 54 5.50 -5.70 -3.90
CA ILE A 54 4.30 -6.48 -4.25
C ILE A 54 4.67 -7.93 -4.56
N ASN A 55 3.83 -8.87 -4.11
CA ASN A 55 3.98 -10.28 -4.40
C ASN A 55 3.25 -10.68 -5.70
N TYR A 56 3.95 -10.54 -6.82
CA TYR A 56 3.44 -10.88 -8.15
C TYR A 56 3.16 -12.36 -8.40
N LYS A 57 3.52 -13.26 -7.48
CA LYS A 57 3.20 -14.68 -7.59
C LYS A 57 1.69 -14.93 -7.50
N TYR A 58 0.96 -14.08 -6.80
CA TYR A 58 -0.47 -14.22 -6.59
C TYR A 58 -1.26 -13.27 -7.48
N LYS A 59 -2.43 -13.73 -7.96
CA LYS A 59 -3.33 -12.92 -8.79
C LYS A 59 -3.84 -11.67 -8.07
N SER A 60 -3.98 -11.73 -6.74
CA SER A 60 -4.38 -10.60 -5.92
C SER A 60 -3.26 -9.59 -5.67
N GLN A 61 -2.02 -9.93 -6.04
CA GLN A 61 -0.83 -9.08 -5.94
C GLN A 61 -0.74 -8.37 -4.57
N PRO A 62 -0.70 -9.12 -3.46
CA PRO A 62 -0.69 -8.51 -2.14
C PRO A 62 0.62 -7.76 -1.91
N ILE A 63 0.55 -6.71 -1.11
CA ILE A 63 1.70 -5.97 -0.63
C ILE A 63 2.38 -6.86 0.42
N LYS A 64 3.62 -7.24 0.13
CA LYS A 64 4.39 -8.17 0.95
C LYS A 64 5.09 -7.48 2.11
N SER A 65 5.61 -6.29 1.86
CA SER A 65 6.44 -5.54 2.82
C SER A 65 6.59 -4.09 2.37
N ILE A 66 7.07 -3.26 3.29
CA ILE A 66 7.49 -1.88 3.06
C ILE A 66 9.01 -1.76 3.20
N ASN A 67 9.60 -0.81 2.48
CA ASN A 67 11.01 -0.46 2.60
C ASN A 67 11.11 0.81 3.47
N LEU A 68 11.74 0.68 4.65
CA LEU A 68 11.96 1.77 5.62
C LEU A 68 13.35 2.40 5.48
#